data_AF-A0A1I3E6S0-F1
#
_entry.id   AF-A0A1I3E6S0-F1
#
_cell.length_a   1.000
_cell.length_b   1.000
_cell.length_c   1.000
_cell.angle_alpha   90.00
_cell.angle_beta   90.00
_cell.angle_gamma   90.00
#
_symmetry.space_group_name_H-M   'P 1'
#
loop_
_entity.id
_entity.type
_entity.pdbx_description
1 polymer ?
#
loop_
_entity_poly.entity_id
_entity_poly.type
_entity_poly.pdbx_seq_one_letter_code
_entity_poly.pdbx_strand_id
1 'polypeptide(L)'
;MKYIVIVFLFVALTGIGQVFMNHDIYDSRKQEERVVFQECAIPPDAIEVGDKSYEKYKTIAIIKKYKVSQAEEQIEKYYQEKLTSTGWERIENKDGVHYRRDNLAIFIEYDMPFVEVSLLYVGADKGL
;
A
#
# COMPACT_ATOMS: atom_id res chain seq x y z
N MET A 1 -3.79 42.53 20.74
CA MET A 1 -2.66 41.82 20.09
C MET A 1 -1.78 41.06 21.10
N LYS A 2 -2.36 40.25 22.02
CA LYS A 2 -1.58 39.40 22.96
C LYS A 2 -1.86 37.89 22.81
N TYR A 3 -2.89 37.52 22.04
CA TYR A 3 -3.33 36.12 21.89
C TYR A 3 -2.80 35.42 20.62
N ILE A 4 -2.30 36.15 19.63
CA ILE A 4 -1.79 35.58 18.36
C ILE A 4 -0.48 34.79 18.59
N VAL A 5 0.36 35.23 19.52
CA VAL A 5 1.64 34.58 19.84
C VAL A 5 1.43 33.20 20.49
N ILE A 6 0.36 33.03 21.27
CA ILE A 6 0.05 31.76 21.95
C ILE A 6 -0.40 30.70 20.94
N VAL A 7 -1.16 31.09 19.91
CA VAL A 7 -1.61 30.16 18.86
C VAL A 7 -0.42 29.68 18.01
N PHE A 8 0.51 30.58 17.68
CA PHE A 8 1.71 30.21 16.91
C PHE A 8 2.64 29.27 17.69
N LEU A 9 2.82 29.49 19.00
CA LEU A 9 3.57 28.57 19.86
C LEU A 9 2.90 27.19 19.94
N PHE A 10 1.57 27.14 19.98
CA PHE A 10 0.83 25.87 20.05
C PHE A 10 0.99 25.03 18.78
N VAL A 11 0.98 25.66 17.59
CA VAL A 11 1.17 24.96 16.30
C VAL A 11 2.60 24.44 16.13
N ALA A 12 3.60 25.18 16.63
CA ALA A 12 5.00 24.75 16.59
C ALA A 12 5.33 23.61 17.57
N LEU A 13 4.68 23.59 18.76
CA LEU A 13 4.91 22.57 19.79
C LEU A 13 4.16 21.25 19.56
N THR A 14 3.05 21.28 18.81
CA THR A 14 2.19 20.09 18.58
C THR A 14 2.51 19.34 17.29
N GLY A 15 3.41 19.84 16.45
CA GLY A 15 3.74 19.22 15.16
C GLY A 15 2.64 19.33 14.10
N ILE A 16 1.50 19.97 14.42
CA ILE A 16 0.36 20.14 13.51
C ILE A 16 0.77 20.99 12.28
N GLY A 17 1.73 21.92 12.42
CA GLY A 17 2.23 22.72 11.30
C GLY A 17 2.93 21.90 10.21
N GLN A 18 3.73 20.88 10.58
CA GLN A 18 4.39 19.99 9.61
C GLN A 18 3.39 19.09 8.88
N VAL A 19 2.34 18.67 9.58
CA VAL A 19 1.23 17.88 9.02
C VAL A 19 0.58 18.65 7.86
N PHE A 20 0.20 19.92 8.06
CA PHE A 20 -0.37 20.74 6.98
C PHE A 20 0.60 21.05 5.83
N MET A 21 1.90 21.23 6.11
CA MET A 21 2.89 21.53 5.07
C MET A 21 3.14 20.37 4.09
N ASN A 22 2.94 19.13 4.52
CA ASN A 22 3.28 17.95 3.73
C ASN A 22 2.06 17.19 3.19
N HIS A 23 0.86 17.79 3.32
CA HIS A 23 -0.38 17.17 2.86
C HIS A 23 -0.33 16.78 1.37
N ASP A 24 0.20 17.66 0.52
CA ASP A 24 0.37 17.42 -0.92
C ASP A 24 1.29 16.22 -1.20
N ILE A 25 2.34 16.05 -0.38
CA ILE A 25 3.29 14.92 -0.49
C ILE A 25 2.59 13.61 -0.12
N TYR A 26 1.76 13.62 0.93
CA TYR A 26 1.01 12.44 1.37
C TYR A 26 -0.08 12.05 0.37
N ASP A 27 -0.78 13.02 -0.21
CA ASP A 27 -1.76 12.75 -1.26
C ASP A 27 -1.11 12.21 -2.55
N SER A 28 0.04 12.78 -2.94
CA SER A 28 0.83 12.24 -4.06
C SER A 28 1.28 10.81 -3.80
N ARG A 29 1.71 10.48 -2.58
CA ARG A 29 2.09 9.12 -2.21
C ARG A 29 0.91 8.15 -2.28
N LYS A 30 -0.23 8.53 -1.71
CA LYS A 30 -1.46 7.72 -1.78
C LYS A 30 -1.86 7.47 -3.24
N GLN A 31 -1.68 8.45 -4.12
CA GLN A 31 -1.93 8.28 -5.55
C GLN A 31 -0.96 7.29 -6.20
N GLU A 32 0.33 7.37 -5.87
CA GLU A 32 1.35 6.40 -6.32
C GLU A 32 1.00 4.98 -5.86
N GLU A 33 0.62 4.81 -4.59
CA GLU A 33 0.17 3.53 -4.04
C GLU A 33 -1.03 2.95 -4.82
N ARG A 34 -2.01 3.78 -5.20
CA ARG A 34 -3.14 3.34 -6.06
C ARG A 34 -2.69 2.89 -7.43
N VAL A 35 -1.82 3.65 -8.08
CA VAL A 35 -1.30 3.33 -9.42
C VAL A 35 -0.54 2.01 -9.39
N VAL A 36 0.38 1.86 -8.44
CA VAL A 36 1.16 0.63 -8.27
C VAL A 36 0.26 -0.58 -8.06
N PHE A 37 -0.79 -0.44 -7.25
CA PHE A 37 -1.74 -1.53 -7.03
C PHE A 37 -2.47 -1.91 -8.32
N GLN A 38 -2.98 -0.94 -9.07
CA GLN A 38 -3.71 -1.19 -10.32
C GLN A 38 -2.82 -1.84 -11.37
N GLU A 39 -1.55 -1.44 -11.46
CA GLU A 39 -0.61 -1.98 -12.44
C GLU A 39 -0.17 -3.40 -12.10
N CYS A 40 0.12 -3.67 -10.83
CA CYS A 40 0.89 -4.86 -10.44
C CYS A 40 0.08 -5.91 -9.67
N ALA A 41 -0.89 -5.48 -8.86
CA ALA A 41 -1.46 -6.30 -7.78
C ALA A 41 -2.75 -7.05 -8.15
N ILE A 42 -3.38 -6.76 -9.30
CA ILE A 42 -4.62 -7.44 -9.70
C ILE A 42 -4.30 -8.80 -10.36
N PRO A 43 -4.90 -9.92 -9.91
CA PRO A 43 -4.73 -11.22 -10.56
C PRO A 43 -5.39 -11.27 -11.95
N PRO A 44 -4.92 -12.15 -12.86
CA PRO A 44 -5.53 -12.30 -14.19
C PRO A 44 -6.94 -12.89 -14.09
N ASP A 45 -7.83 -12.46 -14.99
CA ASP A 45 -9.22 -12.91 -15.09
C ASP A 45 -10.01 -12.85 -13.76
N ALA A 46 -9.60 -11.95 -12.86
CA ALA A 46 -10.13 -11.83 -11.52
C ALA A 46 -11.43 -11.01 -11.48
N ILE A 47 -12.34 -11.43 -10.60
CA ILE A 47 -13.54 -10.65 -10.24
C ILE A 47 -13.36 -10.16 -8.81
N GLU A 48 -13.42 -8.84 -8.60
CA GLU A 48 -13.39 -8.27 -7.25
C GLU A 48 -14.65 -8.68 -6.47
N VAL A 49 -14.47 -9.26 -5.28
CA VAL A 49 -15.55 -9.72 -4.41
C VAL A 49 -15.50 -9.10 -3.01
N GLY A 50 -14.46 -8.33 -2.70
CA GLY A 50 -14.36 -7.61 -1.44
C GLY A 50 -13.28 -6.52 -1.48
N ASP A 51 -13.55 -5.45 -0.75
CA ASP A 51 -12.63 -4.33 -0.55
C ASP A 51 -12.63 -3.96 0.94
N LYS A 52 -11.46 -4.09 1.58
CA LYS A 52 -11.19 -3.69 2.96
C LYS A 52 -10.14 -2.59 3.03
N SER A 53 -9.89 -1.92 1.91
CA SER A 53 -8.92 -0.84 1.82
C SER A 53 -9.33 0.32 2.73
N TYR A 54 -8.34 0.97 3.33
CA TYR A 54 -8.58 2.13 4.17
C TYR A 54 -7.46 3.15 4.00
N GLU A 55 -7.82 4.43 4.10
CA GLU A 55 -6.86 5.51 4.08
C GLU A 55 -6.42 5.87 5.49
N LYS A 56 -5.11 6.05 5.66
CA LYS A 56 -4.53 6.76 6.80
C LYS A 56 -4.04 8.12 6.30
N TYR A 57 -3.69 9.00 7.24
CA TYR A 57 -3.27 10.35 6.91
C TYR A 57 -2.11 10.41 5.88
N LYS A 58 -1.14 9.50 5.99
CA LYS A 58 0.09 9.52 5.18
C LYS A 58 0.17 8.48 4.06
N THR A 59 -0.70 7.48 4.08
CA THR A 59 -0.62 6.28 3.23
C THR A 59 -2.01 5.68 3.07
N ILE A 60 -2.19 4.82 2.07
CA ILE A 60 -3.33 3.94 1.95
C ILE A 60 -2.90 2.49 2.16
N ALA A 61 -3.72 1.73 2.88
CA ALA A 61 -3.65 0.29 2.87
C ALA A 61 -4.69 -0.21 1.88
N ILE A 62 -4.25 -0.81 0.78
CA ILE A 62 -5.17 -1.39 -0.21
C ILE A 62 -5.25 -2.88 0.06
N ILE A 63 -6.44 -3.39 0.34
CA ILE A 63 -6.68 -4.81 0.64
C ILE A 63 -7.91 -5.23 -0.15
N LYS A 64 -7.72 -5.99 -1.22
CA LYS A 64 -8.79 -6.44 -2.10
C LYS A 64 -8.82 -7.94 -2.23
N LYS A 65 -10.02 -8.51 -2.17
CA LYS A 65 -10.27 -9.94 -2.35
C LYS A 65 -10.86 -10.18 -3.73
N TYR A 66 -10.26 -11.10 -4.46
CA TYR A 66 -10.62 -11.48 -5.81
C TYR A 66 -11.07 -12.93 -5.85
N LYS A 67 -12.07 -13.22 -6.67
CA LYS A 67 -12.40 -14.58 -7.10
C LYS A 67 -11.69 -14.83 -8.42
N VAL A 68 -10.93 -15.92 -8.48
CA VAL A 68 -10.17 -16.33 -9.67
C VAL A 68 -10.66 -17.70 -10.17
N SER A 69 -10.49 -17.95 -11.47
CA SER A 69 -10.83 -19.23 -12.09
C SER A 69 -9.62 -20.14 -12.34
N GLN A 70 -8.41 -19.59 -12.22
CA GLN A 70 -7.16 -20.29 -12.46
C GLN A 70 -6.72 -21.08 -11.22
N ALA A 71 -5.81 -22.03 -11.40
CA ALA A 71 -5.21 -22.77 -10.29
C ALA A 71 -4.19 -21.91 -9.53
N GLU A 72 -3.96 -22.24 -8.25
CA GLU A 72 -3.01 -21.52 -7.39
C GLU A 72 -1.62 -21.37 -8.03
N GLU A 73 -1.05 -22.46 -8.56
CA GLU A 73 0.25 -22.47 -9.24
C GLU A 73 0.33 -21.48 -10.42
N GLN A 74 -0.78 -21.27 -11.14
CA GLN A 74 -0.81 -20.33 -12.26
C GLN A 74 -0.82 -18.89 -11.79
N ILE A 75 -1.54 -18.59 -10.71
CA ILE A 75 -1.57 -17.26 -10.09
C ILE A 75 -0.22 -16.95 -9.44
N GLU A 76 0.38 -17.90 -8.73
CA GLU A 76 1.71 -17.73 -8.15
C GLU A 76 2.76 -17.42 -9.23
N LYS A 77 2.75 -18.19 -10.32
CA LYS A 77 3.64 -17.97 -11.46
C LYS A 77 3.42 -16.60 -12.08
N TYR A 78 2.16 -16.19 -12.28
CA TYR A 78 1.81 -14.86 -12.78
C TYR A 78 2.42 -13.75 -11.91
N TYR A 79 2.24 -13.82 -10.59
CA TYR A 79 2.80 -12.80 -9.70
C TYR A 79 4.31 -12.83 -9.66
N GLN A 80 4.91 -14.01 -9.64
CA GLN A 80 6.35 -14.15 -9.68
C GLN A 80 6.92 -13.48 -10.94
N GLU A 81 6.40 -13.79 -12.13
CA GLU A 81 6.88 -13.21 -13.39
C GLU A 81 6.62 -11.70 -13.46
N LYS A 82 5.42 -11.25 -13.12
CA LYS A 82 5.02 -9.84 -13.21
C LYS A 82 5.78 -8.94 -12.22
N LEU A 83 5.92 -9.38 -10.98
CA LEU A 83 6.55 -8.57 -9.93
C LEU A 83 8.08 -8.58 -10.07
N THR A 84 8.69 -9.73 -10.37
CA THR A 84 10.15 -9.77 -10.58
C THR A 84 10.58 -9.00 -11.81
N SER A 85 9.82 -9.04 -12.92
CA SER A 85 10.12 -8.24 -14.13
C SER A 85 9.99 -6.74 -13.93
N THR A 86 9.27 -6.29 -12.90
CA THR A 86 9.07 -4.87 -12.55
C THR A 86 9.91 -4.42 -11.35
N GLY A 87 10.94 -5.21 -11.01
CA GLY A 87 11.94 -4.86 -10.00
C GLY A 87 11.52 -5.12 -8.56
N TRP A 88 10.48 -5.92 -8.33
CA TRP A 88 10.12 -6.35 -6.97
C TRP A 88 10.97 -7.54 -6.54
N GLU A 89 11.42 -7.49 -5.29
CA GLU A 89 12.14 -8.57 -4.65
C GLU A 89 11.16 -9.50 -3.95
N ARG A 90 11.21 -10.79 -4.27
CA ARG A 90 10.45 -11.82 -3.55
C ARG A 90 11.10 -12.07 -2.19
N ILE A 91 10.31 -12.00 -1.15
CA ILE A 91 10.70 -12.32 0.23
C ILE A 91 9.83 -13.48 0.69
N GLU A 92 10.45 -14.62 0.95
CA GLU A 92 9.77 -15.76 1.55
C GLU A 92 9.77 -15.58 3.08
N ASN A 93 8.57 -15.52 3.67
CA ASN A 93 8.41 -15.53 5.11
C ASN A 93 7.48 -16.68 5.52
N LYS A 94 7.44 -17.00 6.82
CA LYS A 94 6.61 -18.08 7.38
C LYS A 94 5.11 -17.93 7.09
N ASP A 95 4.66 -16.70 6.84
CA ASP A 95 3.26 -16.35 6.66
C ASP A 95 2.82 -16.26 5.18
N GLY A 96 3.72 -16.50 4.22
CA GLY A 96 3.39 -16.49 2.79
C GLY A 96 4.43 -15.82 1.89
N VAL A 97 4.02 -15.57 0.64
CA VAL A 97 4.85 -14.92 -0.39
C VAL A 97 4.64 -13.42 -0.34
N HIS A 98 5.70 -12.68 0.00
CA HIS A 98 5.69 -11.22 0.01
C HIS A 98 6.61 -10.69 -1.09
N TYR A 99 6.28 -9.52 -1.61
CA TYR A 99 7.12 -8.81 -2.58
C TYR A 99 7.41 -7.42 -2.06
N ARG A 100 8.64 -6.96 -2.19
CA ARG A 100 9.05 -5.62 -1.75
C ARG A 100 9.70 -4.84 -2.88
N ARG A 101 9.37 -3.56 -2.98
CA ARG A 101 10.08 -2.60 -3.83
C ARG A 101 10.11 -1.26 -3.12
N ASP A 102 11.31 -0.74 -2.87
CA ASP A 102 11.53 0.48 -2.11
C ASP A 102 10.80 0.48 -0.75
N ASN A 103 9.82 1.38 -0.60
CA ASN A 103 9.01 1.56 0.59
C ASN A 103 7.65 0.85 0.50
N LEU A 104 7.40 0.04 -0.51
CA LEU A 104 6.14 -0.68 -0.71
C LEU A 104 6.34 -2.19 -0.52
N ALA A 105 5.30 -2.83 0.00
CA ALA A 105 5.21 -4.27 0.10
C ALA A 105 3.85 -4.75 -0.41
N ILE A 106 3.87 -5.82 -1.20
CA ILE A 106 2.70 -6.57 -1.66
C ILE A 106 2.67 -7.91 -0.94
N PHE A 107 1.52 -8.26 -0.39
CA PHE A 107 1.23 -9.54 0.26
C PHE A 107 0.12 -10.22 -0.53
N ILE A 108 0.28 -11.51 -0.79
CA ILE A 108 -0.65 -12.28 -1.60
C ILE A 108 -0.99 -13.54 -0.81
N GLU A 109 -2.27 -13.68 -0.46
CA GLU A 109 -2.80 -14.83 0.26
C GLU A 109 -3.71 -15.64 -0.67
N TYR A 110 -3.47 -16.94 -0.75
CA TYR A 110 -4.18 -17.88 -1.62
C TYR A 110 -5.15 -18.72 -0.78
N ASP A 111 -6.45 -18.44 -0.92
CA ASP A 111 -7.55 -19.15 -0.27
C ASP A 111 -8.54 -19.60 -1.36
N MET A 112 -8.08 -20.54 -2.21
CA MET A 112 -8.73 -20.86 -3.48
C MET A 112 -10.22 -21.22 -3.31
N PRO A 113 -11.13 -20.68 -4.16
CA PRO A 113 -10.88 -19.94 -5.40
C PRO A 113 -10.72 -18.42 -5.20
N PHE A 114 -10.35 -17.98 -4.00
CA PHE A 114 -10.15 -16.58 -3.67
C PHE A 114 -8.67 -16.23 -3.47
N VAL A 115 -8.31 -15.02 -3.86
CA VAL A 115 -6.98 -14.45 -3.65
C VAL A 115 -7.14 -13.09 -2.99
N GLU A 116 -6.53 -12.90 -1.83
CA GLU A 116 -6.48 -11.59 -1.18
C GLU A 116 -5.12 -10.94 -1.47
N VAL A 117 -5.15 -9.72 -1.97
CA VAL A 117 -3.95 -8.96 -2.31
C VAL A 117 -3.93 -7.68 -1.50
N SER A 118 -2.83 -7.49 -0.77
CA SER A 118 -2.62 -6.32 0.07
C SER A 118 -1.41 -5.54 -0.40
N LEU A 119 -1.54 -4.23 -0.59
CA LEU A 119 -0.42 -3.30 -0.77
C LEU A 119 -0.33 -2.36 0.43
N LEU A 120 0.87 -2.26 0.98
CA LEU A 120 1.18 -1.45 2.16
C LEU A 120 2.48 -0.68 1.96
N TYR A 121 2.51 0.55 2.47
CA TYR A 121 3.76 1.28 2.69
C TYR A 121 4.47 0.75 3.95
N VAL A 122 5.72 0.30 3.77
CA VAL A 122 6.61 -0.25 4.80
C VAL A 122 7.89 0.58 4.97
N GLY A 123 8.00 1.72 4.30
CA GLY A 123 9.12 2.64 4.45
C GLY A 123 9.19 3.22 5.86
N ALA A 124 10.39 3.68 6.25
CA ALA A 124 10.53 4.44 7.48
C ALA A 124 9.62 5.67 7.39
N ASP A 125 8.76 5.86 8.40
CA ASP A 125 7.99 7.08 8.56
C ASP A 125 8.94 8.18 9.03
N LYS A 126 9.80 8.64 8.11
CA LYS A 126 10.59 9.84 8.31
C LYS A 126 9.56 10.96 8.34
N GLY A 127 9.10 11.30 9.55
CA GLY A 127 8.21 12.43 9.82
C GLY A 127 8.90 13.75 9.47
N LEU A 128 9.10 13.96 8.17
CA LEU A 128 9.39 15.27 7.59
C LEU A 128 8.12 16.11 7.65
#